data_AF-A0A0K8R4Z7-F1
#
_entry.id   AF-A0A0K8R4Z7-F1
#
_cell.length_a   1.000
_cell.length_b   1.000
_cell.length_c   1.000
_cell.angle_alpha   90.00
_cell.angle_beta   90.00
_cell.angle_gamma   90.00
#
_symmetry.space_group_name_H-M   'P 1'
#
loop_
_entity.id
_entity.type
_entity.pdbx_description
1 polymer ?
#
loop_
_entity_poly.entity_id
_entity_poly.type
_entity_poly.pdbx_seq_one_letter_code
_entity_poly.pdbx_strand_id
1 'polypeptide(L)'
;MEIKWMLVYSLFSVVLVLGDAKESSKPANPKPASPQAAPPKAKQPTQKDTAASTPAPPSTDPEICELQKNGSKLALSSLQCTLQQLPEKIAKQWEDHMKAEHKDQSDLLTEICKAKEKGEDPDFMKNFSDDDKGMVNDTSVLCRIRHTTPSECKVLQSADA
;
A
#
# COMPACT_ATOMS: atom_id res chain seq x y z
N MET A 1 -36.51 28.28 21.23
CA MET A 1 -35.64 29.18 20.46
C MET A 1 -34.24 28.57 20.41
N GLU A 2 -33.97 27.52 19.62
CA GLU A 2 -32.67 26.81 19.74
C GLU A 2 -32.02 26.43 18.39
N ILE A 3 -32.74 26.49 17.27
CA ILE A 3 -32.17 26.09 15.96
C ILE A 3 -31.51 27.28 15.23
N LYS A 4 -31.95 28.51 15.51
CA LYS A 4 -31.41 29.71 14.85
C LYS A 4 -29.99 30.09 15.31
N TRP A 5 -29.54 29.62 16.47
CA TRP A 5 -28.21 29.95 17.01
C TRP A 5 -27.08 29.02 16.53
N MET A 6 -27.39 27.77 16.17
CA MET A 6 -26.41 26.79 15.68
C MET A 6 -25.84 27.15 14.29
N LEU A 7 -26.62 27.81 13.43
CA LEU A 7 -26.18 28.18 12.08
C LEU A 7 -25.17 29.34 12.08
N VAL A 8 -25.24 30.23 13.06
CA VAL A 8 -24.33 31.40 13.15
C VAL A 8 -22.93 30.95 13.58
N TYR A 9 -22.83 29.92 14.42
CA TYR A 9 -21.54 29.36 14.86
C TYR A 9 -20.82 28.58 13.75
N SER A 10 -21.56 27.89 12.88
CA SER A 10 -20.97 27.12 11.77
C SER A 10 -20.32 28.03 10.71
N LEU A 11 -20.90 29.21 10.46
CA LEU A 11 -20.37 30.16 9.47
C LEU A 11 -19.18 30.98 9.98
N PHE A 12 -19.00 31.13 11.29
CA PHE A 12 -17.91 31.96 11.84
C PHE A 12 -16.55 31.25 11.85
N SER A 13 -16.53 29.91 11.91
CA SER A 13 -15.28 29.13 11.94
C SER A 13 -14.52 29.11 10.61
N VAL A 14 -15.19 29.39 9.49
CA VAL A 14 -14.56 29.35 8.14
C VAL A 14 -13.70 30.59 7.89
N VAL A 15 -13.93 31.70 8.59
CA VAL A 15 -13.21 32.97 8.34
C VAL A 15 -11.84 33.01 9.04
N LEU A 16 -11.64 32.26 10.13
CA LEU A 16 -10.39 32.31 10.92
C LEU A 16 -9.21 31.49 10.34
N VAL A 17 -9.42 30.70 9.28
CA VAL A 17 -8.36 29.87 8.67
C VAL A 17 -7.70 30.53 7.43
N LEU A 18 -8.19 31.69 6.97
CA LEU A 18 -7.63 32.39 5.79
C LEU A 18 -6.88 33.70 6.12
N GLY A 19 -6.25 33.79 7.29
CA GLY A 19 -5.41 34.93 7.69
C GLY A 19 -3.91 34.66 7.53
N ASP A 20 -3.24 35.56 6.79
CA ASP A 20 -1.78 35.73 6.64
C ASP A 20 -1.02 34.91 5.59
N ALA A 21 -1.31 35.19 4.31
CA ALA A 21 -0.25 35.25 3.29
C ALA A 21 0.12 36.73 3.06
N LYS A 22 1.09 37.24 3.84
CA LYS A 22 1.64 38.57 3.63
C LYS A 22 2.86 38.49 2.72
N GLU A 23 2.71 39.14 1.57
CA GLU A 23 3.64 39.36 0.48
C GLU A 23 4.99 39.96 0.94
N SER A 24 6.10 39.52 0.32
CA SER A 24 7.29 40.35 0.20
C SER A 24 7.87 40.26 -1.22
N SER A 25 7.66 41.35 -1.94
CA SER A 25 8.22 41.68 -3.23
C SER A 25 9.49 42.50 -3.04
N LYS A 26 10.59 42.14 -3.74
CA LYS A 26 11.41 43.15 -4.43
C LYS A 26 12.27 42.54 -5.56
N PRO A 27 12.36 43.21 -6.73
CA PRO A 27 12.96 42.64 -7.93
C PRO A 27 14.44 43.01 -8.09
N ALA A 28 15.19 42.19 -8.84
CA ALA A 28 16.39 42.63 -9.52
C ALA A 28 16.65 41.74 -10.75
N ASN A 29 16.54 42.32 -11.94
CA ASN A 29 17.16 41.81 -13.15
C ASN A 29 18.20 42.87 -13.57
N PRO A 30 19.42 42.46 -13.91
CA PRO A 30 19.86 42.73 -15.28
C PRO A 30 20.59 41.54 -15.94
N LYS A 31 20.20 41.29 -17.20
CA LYS A 31 20.78 40.40 -18.23
C LYS A 31 22.01 41.08 -18.92
N PRO A 32 22.79 40.47 -19.85
CA PRO A 32 23.40 39.12 -20.01
C PRO A 32 24.96 39.15 -20.22
N ALA A 33 25.65 37.99 -20.25
CA ALA A 33 26.58 37.57 -21.34
C ALA A 33 27.43 36.30 -21.03
N SER A 34 27.11 35.19 -21.74
CA SER A 34 28.02 34.23 -22.43
C SER A 34 29.09 33.38 -21.66
N PRO A 35 29.71 32.34 -22.28
CA PRO A 35 29.39 30.94 -21.97
C PRO A 35 30.62 30.09 -21.56
N GLN A 36 30.48 29.11 -20.67
CA GLN A 36 31.60 28.19 -20.45
C GLN A 36 31.20 26.74 -20.12
N ALA A 37 31.73 25.86 -20.97
CA ALA A 37 32.05 24.45 -20.81
C ALA A 37 30.89 23.44 -20.67
N ALA A 38 30.62 22.74 -21.78
CA ALA A 38 29.93 21.46 -21.79
C ALA A 38 30.73 20.40 -20.99
N PRO A 39 30.09 19.63 -20.09
CA PRO A 39 30.70 18.42 -19.55
C PRO A 39 30.57 17.24 -20.54
N PRO A 40 31.56 16.34 -20.57
CA PRO A 40 31.70 15.33 -21.60
C PRO A 40 30.66 14.21 -21.48
N LYS A 41 30.24 13.72 -22.65
CA LYS A 41 29.39 12.55 -22.88
C LYS A 41 29.89 11.37 -22.04
N ALA A 42 29.18 11.04 -20.96
CA ALA A 42 29.44 9.82 -20.19
C ALA A 42 29.13 8.61 -21.08
N LYS A 43 30.14 7.78 -21.34
CA LYS A 43 29.98 6.49 -22.00
C LYS A 43 29.11 5.60 -21.12
N GLN A 44 27.92 5.28 -21.60
CA GLN A 44 27.05 4.27 -21.01
C GLN A 44 27.80 2.93 -20.96
N PRO A 45 27.98 2.29 -19.80
CA PRO A 45 28.48 0.93 -19.77
C PRO A 45 27.35 0.03 -20.29
N THR A 46 27.59 -0.65 -21.40
CA THR A 46 26.72 -1.71 -21.90
C THR A 46 26.77 -2.85 -20.89
N GLN A 47 25.82 -2.85 -19.95
CA GLN A 47 25.64 -3.95 -19.02
C GLN A 47 25.08 -5.12 -19.81
N LYS A 48 25.91 -6.16 -19.97
CA LYS A 48 25.54 -7.41 -20.60
C LYS A 48 24.62 -8.14 -19.61
N ASP A 49 23.31 -7.98 -19.77
CA ASP A 49 22.30 -8.64 -18.94
C ASP A 49 22.36 -10.16 -19.14
N THR A 50 23.17 -10.82 -18.32
CA THR A 50 22.83 -12.16 -17.85
C THR A 50 22.06 -11.96 -16.56
N ALA A 51 20.78 -11.61 -16.69
CA ALA A 51 19.86 -11.63 -15.57
C ALA A 51 19.70 -13.09 -15.16
N ALA A 52 20.44 -13.52 -14.13
CA ALA A 52 20.01 -14.65 -13.35
C ALA A 52 18.62 -14.27 -12.81
N SER A 53 17.57 -14.96 -13.26
CA SER A 53 16.21 -14.77 -12.75
C SER A 53 16.21 -15.12 -11.27
N THR A 54 16.41 -14.13 -10.42
CA THR A 54 16.00 -14.21 -9.02
C THR A 54 14.51 -14.54 -9.01
N PRO A 55 14.06 -15.57 -8.26
CA PRO A 55 12.64 -15.85 -8.12
C PRO A 55 11.91 -14.57 -7.71
N ALA A 56 10.84 -14.22 -8.43
CA ALA A 56 10.02 -13.08 -8.05
C ALA A 56 9.45 -13.34 -6.64
N PRO A 57 9.41 -12.32 -5.76
CA PRO A 57 8.74 -12.47 -4.48
C PRO A 57 7.26 -12.84 -4.72
N PRO A 58 6.64 -13.62 -3.81
CA PRO A 58 5.23 -13.95 -3.93
C PRO A 58 4.38 -12.66 -3.96
N SER A 59 3.30 -12.68 -4.75
CA SER A 59 2.42 -11.52 -4.92
C SER A 59 1.53 -11.25 -3.71
N THR A 60 1.54 -12.13 -2.72
CA THR A 60 0.86 -11.93 -1.42
C THR A 60 1.91 -12.02 -0.32
N ASP A 61 1.70 -11.26 0.75
CA ASP A 61 2.56 -11.21 1.91
C ASP A 61 2.94 -12.63 2.42
N PRO A 62 4.22 -13.04 2.32
CA PRO A 62 4.63 -14.37 2.73
C PRO A 62 4.50 -14.62 4.23
N GLU A 63 4.51 -13.58 5.07
CA GLU A 63 4.39 -13.73 6.53
C GLU A 63 2.97 -14.14 6.96
N ILE A 64 1.95 -13.87 6.14
CA ILE A 64 0.57 -14.29 6.44
C ILE A 64 0.45 -15.82 6.62
N CYS A 65 1.29 -16.57 5.91
CA CYS A 65 1.31 -18.03 5.99
C CYS A 65 1.98 -18.55 7.25
N GLU A 66 2.93 -17.81 7.82
CA GLU A 66 3.48 -18.16 9.13
C GLU A 66 2.43 -17.95 10.23
N LEU A 67 1.62 -16.88 10.11
CA LEU A 67 0.47 -16.68 11.00
C LEU A 67 -0.53 -17.84 10.87
N GLN A 68 -0.86 -18.26 9.65
CA GLN A 68 -1.79 -19.38 9.42
C GLN A 68 -1.25 -20.69 10.01
N LYS A 69 0.02 -20.99 9.73
CA LYS A 69 0.70 -22.19 10.24
C LYS A 69 0.72 -22.26 11.76
N ASN A 70 0.86 -21.10 12.42
CA ASN A 70 0.80 -20.97 13.87
C ASN A 70 -0.63 -21.00 14.44
N GLY A 71 -1.65 -21.21 13.61
CA GLY A 71 -3.06 -21.21 14.02
C GLY A 71 -3.58 -19.83 14.43
N SER A 72 -2.89 -18.75 14.04
CA SER A 72 -3.28 -17.39 14.39
C SER A 72 -4.48 -16.94 13.57
N LYS A 73 -5.55 -16.52 14.25
CA LYS A 73 -6.73 -15.91 13.60
C LYS A 73 -6.38 -14.63 12.84
N LEU A 74 -5.25 -13.99 13.17
CA LEU A 74 -4.78 -12.79 12.49
C LEU A 74 -4.47 -13.03 11.02
N ALA A 75 -4.13 -14.27 10.62
CA ALA A 75 -3.90 -14.59 9.21
C ALA A 75 -5.16 -14.34 8.37
N LEU A 76 -6.30 -14.91 8.81
CA LEU A 76 -7.57 -14.74 8.12
C LEU A 76 -8.06 -13.29 8.17
N SER A 77 -7.92 -12.62 9.32
CA SER A 77 -8.26 -11.19 9.43
C SER A 77 -7.42 -10.32 8.49
N SER A 78 -6.13 -10.63 8.34
CA SER A 78 -5.24 -9.89 7.42
C SER A 78 -5.64 -10.10 5.96
N LEU A 79 -6.01 -11.31 5.57
CA LEU A 79 -6.52 -11.58 4.22
C LEU A 79 -7.86 -10.89 3.99
N GLN A 80 -8.77 -10.90 4.96
CA GLN A 80 -10.05 -10.19 4.89
C GLN A 80 -9.86 -8.68 4.67
N CYS A 81 -8.96 -8.06 5.43
CA CYS A 81 -8.56 -6.68 5.22
C CYS A 81 -8.02 -6.47 3.80
N THR A 82 -7.16 -7.38 3.32
CA THR A 82 -6.57 -7.29 1.97
C THR A 82 -7.66 -7.25 0.91
N LEU A 83 -8.58 -8.21 0.95
CA LEU A 83 -9.69 -8.29 -0.01
C LEU A 83 -10.60 -7.05 0.01
N GLN A 84 -10.72 -6.37 1.16
CA GLN A 84 -11.50 -5.13 1.29
C GLN A 84 -10.76 -3.88 0.82
N GLN A 85 -9.43 -3.89 0.84
CA GLN A 85 -8.61 -2.70 0.52
C GLN A 85 -8.04 -2.74 -0.90
N LEU A 86 -8.17 -3.86 -1.60
CA LEU A 86 -7.74 -3.99 -2.99
C LEU A 86 -8.56 -3.09 -3.94
N PRO A 87 -7.94 -2.59 -5.03
CA PRO A 87 -8.68 -1.97 -6.12
C PRO A 87 -9.78 -2.88 -6.66
N GLU A 88 -10.93 -2.29 -7.00
CA GLU A 88 -12.16 -3.03 -7.39
C GLU A 88 -11.91 -4.07 -8.49
N LYS A 89 -11.11 -3.72 -9.50
CA LYS A 89 -10.75 -4.63 -10.60
C LYS A 89 -10.09 -5.91 -10.09
N ILE A 90 -9.14 -5.78 -9.15
CA ILE A 90 -8.41 -6.91 -8.59
C ILE A 90 -9.32 -7.67 -7.64
N ALA A 91 -9.98 -6.97 -6.70
CA ALA A 91 -10.89 -7.58 -5.74
C ALA A 91 -11.96 -8.46 -6.43
N LYS A 92 -12.49 -8.01 -7.59
CA LYS A 92 -13.41 -8.78 -8.40
C LYS A 92 -12.83 -10.08 -8.94
N GLN A 93 -11.57 -10.11 -9.38
CA GLN A 93 -10.92 -11.33 -9.85
C GLN A 93 -10.79 -12.38 -8.73
N TRP A 94 -10.52 -11.93 -7.50
CA TRP A 94 -10.49 -12.79 -6.32
C TRP A 94 -11.90 -13.32 -5.96
N GLU A 95 -12.91 -12.45 -6.03
CA GLU A 95 -14.30 -12.83 -5.79
C GLU A 95 -14.81 -13.82 -6.84
N ASP A 96 -14.52 -13.58 -8.11
CA ASP A 96 -14.90 -14.45 -9.22
C ASP A 96 -14.24 -15.83 -9.08
N HIS A 97 -12.97 -15.89 -8.68
CA HIS A 97 -12.27 -17.14 -8.35
C HIS A 97 -12.96 -17.90 -7.22
N MET A 98 -13.23 -17.22 -6.09
CA MET A 98 -13.92 -17.83 -4.95
C MET A 98 -15.32 -18.36 -5.33
N LYS A 99 -16.07 -17.61 -6.14
CA LYS A 99 -17.39 -18.03 -6.62
C LYS A 99 -17.32 -19.23 -7.56
N ALA A 100 -16.38 -19.23 -8.50
CA ALA A 100 -16.20 -20.31 -9.48
C ALA A 100 -15.81 -21.63 -8.80
N GLU A 101 -14.97 -21.55 -7.77
CA GLU A 101 -14.45 -22.71 -7.06
C GLU A 101 -15.25 -23.08 -5.79
N HIS A 102 -16.33 -22.35 -5.50
CA HIS A 102 -17.12 -22.47 -4.26
C HIS A 102 -16.28 -22.40 -2.97
N LYS A 103 -15.25 -21.54 -2.98
CA LYS A 103 -14.29 -21.36 -1.88
C LYS A 103 -14.67 -20.18 -1.00
N ASP A 104 -14.38 -20.30 0.29
CA ASP A 104 -14.41 -19.16 1.20
C ASP A 104 -13.03 -18.50 1.35
N GLN A 105 -12.95 -17.48 2.20
CA GLN A 105 -11.68 -16.76 2.45
C GLN A 105 -10.63 -17.62 3.18
N SER A 106 -11.05 -18.63 3.94
CA SER A 106 -10.15 -19.57 4.60
C SER A 106 -9.56 -20.57 3.60
N ASP A 107 -10.38 -21.05 2.68
CA ASP A 107 -9.92 -21.88 1.55
C ASP A 107 -8.94 -21.11 0.68
N LEU A 108 -9.25 -19.85 0.39
CA LEU A 108 -8.38 -18.95 -0.36
C LEU A 108 -7.03 -18.71 0.35
N LEU A 109 -7.05 -18.47 1.67
CA LEU A 109 -5.81 -18.36 2.47
C LEU A 109 -4.96 -19.62 2.36
N THR A 110 -5.62 -20.79 2.41
CA THR A 110 -4.96 -22.09 2.27
C THR A 110 -4.36 -22.27 0.88
N GLU A 111 -5.05 -21.83 -0.17
CA GLU A 111 -4.55 -21.85 -1.54
C GLU A 111 -3.30 -20.97 -1.70
N ILE A 112 -3.34 -19.73 -1.18
CA ILE A 112 -2.19 -18.81 -1.16
C ILE A 112 -0.98 -19.48 -0.50
N CYS A 113 -1.17 -20.06 0.69
CA CYS A 113 -0.05 -20.60 1.45
C CYS A 113 0.52 -21.89 0.85
N LYS A 114 -0.31 -22.72 0.22
CA LYS A 114 0.17 -23.87 -0.58
C LYS A 114 0.95 -23.44 -1.81
N ALA A 115 0.58 -22.34 -2.46
CA ALA A 115 1.33 -21.79 -3.58
C ALA A 115 2.69 -21.24 -3.11
N LYS A 116 2.72 -20.50 -1.99
CA LYS A 116 3.95 -20.01 -1.35
C LYS A 116 4.94 -21.14 -1.05
N GLU A 117 4.48 -22.28 -0.53
CA GLU A 117 5.34 -23.44 -0.25
C GLU A 117 6.07 -23.96 -1.51
N LYS A 118 5.49 -23.73 -2.70
CA LYS A 118 6.08 -24.06 -4.00
C LYS A 118 6.91 -22.91 -4.60
N GLY A 119 6.96 -21.75 -3.94
CA GLY A 119 7.59 -20.55 -4.47
C GLY A 119 6.83 -19.91 -5.64
N GLU A 120 5.52 -20.15 -5.72
CA GLU A 120 4.66 -19.66 -6.81
C GLU A 120 3.50 -18.82 -6.27
N ASP A 121 2.90 -18.04 -7.16
CA ASP A 121 1.58 -17.45 -6.93
C ASP A 121 0.47 -18.49 -7.13
N PRO A 122 -0.70 -18.31 -6.50
CA PRO A 122 -1.90 -19.07 -6.86
C PRO A 122 -2.20 -19.02 -8.35
N ASP A 123 -2.76 -20.11 -8.89
CA ASP A 123 -2.98 -20.25 -10.33
C ASP A 123 -3.86 -19.12 -10.90
N PHE A 124 -4.87 -18.67 -10.16
CA PHE A 124 -5.75 -17.58 -10.60
C PHE A 124 -5.05 -16.22 -10.68
N MET A 125 -3.93 -16.04 -9.98
CA MET A 125 -3.11 -14.82 -10.01
C MET A 125 -2.04 -14.83 -11.09
N LYS A 126 -1.84 -15.95 -11.81
CA LYS A 126 -0.81 -16.05 -12.86
C LYS A 126 -1.01 -15.03 -13.99
N ASN A 127 -2.26 -14.63 -14.24
CA ASN A 127 -2.62 -13.66 -15.27
C ASN A 127 -2.65 -12.21 -14.79
N PHE A 128 -2.30 -11.94 -13.52
CA PHE A 128 -2.21 -10.57 -13.01
C PHE A 128 -1.00 -9.88 -13.64
N SER A 129 -1.15 -8.59 -13.93
CA SER A 129 0.00 -7.76 -14.31
C SER A 129 0.97 -7.62 -13.14
N ASP A 130 2.23 -7.29 -13.42
CA ASP A 130 3.22 -7.06 -12.36
C ASP A 130 2.79 -5.92 -11.41
N ASP A 131 2.11 -4.90 -11.94
CA ASP A 131 1.51 -3.82 -11.15
C ASP A 131 0.37 -4.34 -10.25
N ASP A 132 -0.53 -5.17 -10.80
CA ASP A 132 -1.63 -5.77 -10.02
C ASP A 132 -1.07 -6.65 -8.88
N LYS A 133 -0.01 -7.42 -9.16
CA LYS A 133 0.70 -8.24 -8.16
C LYS A 133 1.37 -7.40 -7.08
N GLY A 134 2.02 -6.30 -7.47
CA GLY A 134 2.63 -5.35 -6.53
C GLY A 134 1.59 -4.74 -5.60
N MET A 135 0.44 -4.31 -6.12
CA MET A 135 -0.66 -3.78 -5.31
C MET A 135 -1.22 -4.82 -4.33
N VAL A 136 -1.34 -6.09 -4.73
CA VAL A 136 -1.74 -7.16 -3.81
C VAL A 136 -0.73 -7.32 -2.69
N ASN A 137 0.55 -7.41 -3.03
CA ASN A 137 1.60 -7.59 -2.05
C ASN A 137 1.59 -6.45 -1.03
N ASP A 138 1.64 -5.20 -1.50
CA ASP A 138 1.69 -4.03 -0.62
C ASP A 138 0.46 -3.94 0.29
N THR A 139 -0.73 -4.16 -0.27
CA THR A 139 -1.98 -4.16 0.50
C THR A 139 -1.97 -5.26 1.56
N SER A 140 -1.51 -6.46 1.21
CA SER A 140 -1.47 -7.59 2.14
C SER A 140 -0.48 -7.38 3.29
N VAL A 141 0.70 -6.82 3.01
CA VAL A 141 1.69 -6.45 4.03
C VAL A 141 1.12 -5.39 4.97
N LEU A 142 0.49 -4.34 4.42
CA LEU A 142 -0.12 -3.28 5.23
C LEU A 142 -1.24 -3.81 6.12
N CYS A 143 -2.08 -4.70 5.59
CA CYS A 143 -3.14 -5.34 6.36
C CYS A 143 -2.60 -6.26 7.46
N ARG A 144 -1.56 -7.05 7.17
CA ARG A 144 -0.87 -7.85 8.21
C ARG A 144 -0.38 -6.94 9.34
N ILE A 145 0.40 -5.91 9.02
CA ILE A 145 0.97 -4.99 10.00
C ILE A 145 -0.14 -4.37 10.85
N ARG A 146 -1.25 -3.92 10.25
CA ARG A 146 -2.39 -3.37 10.99
C ARG A 146 -2.98 -4.36 12.01
N HIS A 147 -2.98 -5.65 11.71
CA HIS A 147 -3.55 -6.67 12.60
C HIS A 147 -2.54 -7.25 13.61
N THR A 148 -1.25 -7.25 13.29
CA THR A 148 -0.21 -7.83 14.16
C THR A 148 0.44 -6.81 15.08
N THR A 149 0.43 -5.53 14.73
CA THR A 149 1.05 -4.48 15.52
C THR A 149 0.13 -4.06 16.67
N PRO A 150 0.60 -4.08 17.93
CA PRO A 150 -0.16 -3.54 19.05
C PRO A 150 -0.54 -2.08 18.82
N SER A 151 -1.72 -1.67 19.28
CA SER A 151 -2.06 -0.25 19.28
C SER A 151 -1.17 0.53 20.24
N GLU A 152 -0.93 1.80 19.93
CA GLU A 152 -0.20 2.74 20.80
C GLU A 152 -0.76 2.71 22.23
N CYS A 153 -2.09 2.64 22.39
CA CYS A 153 -2.73 2.54 23.71
C CYS A 153 -2.29 1.29 24.50
N LYS A 154 -2.13 0.14 23.82
CA LYS A 154 -1.68 -1.10 24.46
C LYS A 154 -0.20 -1.04 24.81
N VAL A 155 0.62 -0.43 23.96
CA VAL A 155 2.05 -0.24 24.21
C VAL A 155 2.28 0.66 25.43
N LEU A 156 1.57 1.79 25.51
CA LEU A 156 1.65 2.70 26.66
C LEU A 156 1.24 2.02 27.96
N GLN A 157 0.14 1.27 27.97
CA GLN A 157 -0.30 0.49 29.13
C GLN A 157 0.73 -0.56 29.60
N SER A 158 1.52 -1.12 28.68
CA SER A 158 2.59 -2.06 29.02
C SER A 158 3.91 -1.40 29.45
N ALA A 159 4.10 -0.11 29.16
CA ALA A 159 5.31 0.63 29.55
C ALA A 159 5.19 1.24 30.96
N ASP A 160 3.97 1.46 31.44
CA ASP A 160 3.67 1.99 32.78
C ASP A 160 3.46 0.88 33.85
N ALA A 161 3.58 -0.41 33.47
CA ALA A 161 3.42 -1.58 34.33
C ALA A 161 4.77 -2.18 34.76
#